data_AF-A0A560JAX8-F1
#
_entry.id   AF-A0A560JAX8-F1
#
_cell.length_a   1.000
_cell.length_b   1.000
_cell.length_c   1.000
_cell.angle_alpha   90.00
_cell.angle_beta   90.00
_cell.angle_gamma   90.00
#
_symmetry.space_group_name_H-M   'P 1'
#
loop_
_entity.id
_entity.type
_entity.pdbx_description
1 polymer ?
#
loop_
_entity_poly.entity_id
_entity_poly.type
_entity_poly.pdbx_seq_one_letter_code
_entity_poly.pdbx_strand_id
1 'polypeptide(L)'
;MRGNGELKAPPREIDVVAIQGDKVFFLAATDAVKTAEIPACEKAWKQMMARKTPQDAMAKEDQAMDAYTRCFAKEAPSQSWFAGAVKKAQNQLELLPLR
;
A
#
# COMPACT_ATOMS: atom_id res chain seq x y z
N MET A 1 -13.64 -9.93 -11.27
CA MET A 1 -12.47 -10.17 -10.39
C MET A 1 -12.05 -8.82 -9.84
N ARG A 2 -12.26 -8.53 -8.55
CA ARG A 2 -11.66 -7.35 -7.90
C ARG A 2 -10.27 -7.78 -7.43
N GLY A 3 -9.26 -7.14 -8.00
CA GLY A 3 -7.87 -7.58 -7.98
C GLY A 3 -7.23 -7.41 -6.62
N ASN A 4 -7.05 -8.51 -5.90
CA ASN A 4 -6.14 -8.64 -4.76
C ASN A 4 -5.20 -9.85 -4.93
N GLY A 5 -5.18 -10.45 -6.13
CA GLY A 5 -4.53 -11.72 -6.44
C GLY A 5 -3.00 -11.74 -6.39
N GLU A 6 -2.35 -10.60 -6.13
CA GLU A 6 -0.89 -10.49 -6.10
C GLU A 6 -0.33 -9.73 -4.88
N LEU A 7 -1.13 -9.51 -3.82
CA LEU A 7 -0.69 -8.80 -2.59
C LEU A 7 0.41 -9.52 -1.78
N LYS A 8 0.83 -10.71 -2.21
CA LYS A 8 1.94 -11.49 -1.63
C LYS A 8 3.27 -11.25 -2.37
N ALA A 9 3.34 -10.21 -3.17
CA ALA A 9 4.55 -9.82 -3.88
C ALA A 9 4.88 -8.38 -3.50
N PRO A 10 6.17 -7.98 -3.57
CA PRO A 10 6.56 -6.59 -3.41
C PRO A 10 5.71 -5.68 -4.32
N PRO A 11 5.21 -4.53 -3.81
CA PRO A 11 4.47 -3.60 -4.64
C PRO A 11 5.26 -3.23 -5.91
N ARG A 12 4.61 -3.39 -7.07
CA ARG A 12 5.17 -3.10 -8.40
C ARG A 12 4.88 -1.68 -8.88
N GLU A 13 4.05 -0.97 -8.13
CA GLU A 13 3.50 0.33 -8.49
C GLU A 13 3.35 1.19 -7.23
N ILE A 14 3.53 2.50 -7.37
CA ILE A 14 3.19 3.50 -6.37
C ILE A 14 2.06 4.34 -6.93
N ASP A 15 0.91 4.29 -6.28
CA ASP A 15 -0.21 5.19 -6.54
C ASP A 15 0.01 6.50 -5.78
N VAL A 16 0.05 7.61 -6.50
CA VAL A 16 0.19 8.95 -5.96
C VAL A 16 -1.10 9.71 -6.18
N VAL A 17 -1.70 10.19 -5.09
CA VAL A 17 -2.88 11.05 -5.11
C VAL A 17 -2.48 12.44 -4.62
N ALA A 18 -2.75 13.46 -5.42
CA ALA A 18 -2.62 14.86 -5.01
C ALA A 18 -3.95 15.59 -5.14
N ILE A 19 -4.25 16.43 -4.14
CA ILE A 19 -5.47 17.25 -4.11
C ILE A 19 -5.02 18.71 -4.17
N GLN A 20 -5.53 19.46 -5.16
CA GLN A 20 -5.26 20.89 -5.34
C GLN A 20 -6.57 21.64 -5.57
N GLY A 21 -7.03 22.37 -4.56
CA GLY A 21 -8.34 23.03 -4.61
C GLY A 21 -9.47 22.02 -4.81
N ASP A 22 -10.16 22.12 -5.94
CA ASP A 22 -11.24 21.23 -6.37
C ASP A 22 -10.77 20.07 -7.28
N LYS A 23 -9.47 19.98 -7.58
CA LYS A 23 -8.89 18.97 -8.48
C LYS A 23 -8.24 17.82 -7.70
N VAL A 24 -8.40 16.60 -8.22
CA VAL A 24 -7.70 15.40 -7.77
C VAL A 24 -6.86 14.86 -8.91
N PHE A 25 -5.57 14.71 -8.67
CA PHE A 25 -4.63 14.08 -9.59
C PHE A 25 -4.30 12.68 -9.07
N PHE A 26 -4.40 11.69 -9.95
CA PHE A 26 -4.00 10.31 -9.69
C PHE A 26 -2.87 9.95 -10.66
N LEU A 27 -1.79 9.40 -10.13
CA LEU A 27 -0.65 8.94 -10.92
C LEU A 27 -0.20 7.57 -10.44
N ALA A 28 -0.16 6.65 -11.40
CA ALA A 28 0.35 5.30 -11.28
C ALA A 28 1.84 5.27 -11.67
N ALA A 29 2.74 5.13 -10.71
CA ALA A 29 4.18 5.04 -10.97
C ALA A 29 4.65 3.57 -10.91
N THR A 30 4.80 2.95 -12.09
CA THR A 30 5.21 1.53 -12.25
C THR A 30 6.72 1.29 -12.20
N ASP A 31 7.50 2.34 -11.93
CA ASP A 31 8.95 2.33 -11.98
C ASP A 31 9.61 1.91 -10.65
N ALA A 32 10.77 1.26 -10.77
CA ALA A 32 11.49 0.43 -9.78
C ALA A 32 11.85 1.06 -8.41
N VAL A 33 10.87 1.41 -7.58
CA VAL A 33 11.11 1.36 -6.14
C VAL A 33 11.06 -0.10 -5.75
N LYS A 34 12.24 -0.72 -5.59
CA LYS A 34 12.35 -2.06 -5.02
C LYS A 34 11.89 -1.99 -3.58
N THR A 35 10.63 -2.28 -3.38
CA THR A 35 10.04 -2.49 -2.06
C THR A 35 10.36 -3.91 -1.60
N ALA A 36 10.18 -4.15 -0.32
CA ALA A 36 10.25 -5.47 0.26
C ALA A 36 9.03 -5.68 1.15
N GLU A 37 8.66 -6.94 1.34
CA GLU A 37 7.65 -7.31 2.32
C GLU A 37 8.09 -6.87 3.73
N ILE A 38 7.10 -6.55 4.57
CA ILE A 38 7.33 -6.31 6.00
C ILE A 38 6.80 -7.54 6.75
N PRO A 39 7.67 -8.46 7.21
CA PRO A 39 7.24 -9.75 7.76
C PRO A 39 6.27 -9.63 8.95
N ALA A 40 6.42 -8.58 9.76
CA ALA A 40 5.52 -8.30 10.87
C ALA A 40 4.07 -8.03 10.41
N CYS A 41 3.90 -7.36 9.26
CA CYS A 41 2.59 -7.04 8.71
C CYS A 41 1.96 -8.23 8.01
N GLU A 42 2.76 -9.04 7.31
CA GLU A 42 2.31 -10.32 6.77
C GLU A 42 1.81 -11.25 7.89
N LYS A 43 2.52 -11.27 9.04
CA LYS A 43 2.08 -12.01 10.22
C LYS A 43 0.75 -11.49 10.77
N ALA A 44 0.55 -10.18 10.85
CA ALA A 44 -0.71 -9.59 11.31
C ALA A 44 -1.89 -9.98 10.40
N TRP A 45 -1.68 -9.95 9.07
CA TRP A 45 -2.66 -10.44 8.10
C TRP A 45 -2.99 -11.92 8.30
N LYS A 46 -1.97 -12.78 8.40
CA LYS A 46 -2.14 -14.24 8.63
C LYS A 46 -2.92 -14.52 9.90
N GLN A 47 -2.68 -13.76 10.97
CA GLN A 47 -3.40 -13.90 12.23
C GLN A 47 -4.89 -13.57 12.07
N MET A 48 -5.24 -12.53 11.31
CA MET A 48 -6.64 -12.19 11.01
C MET A 48 -7.29 -13.24 10.13
N MET A 49 -6.58 -13.73 9.09
CA MET A 49 -7.05 -14.80 8.22
C MET A 49 -7.17 -16.16 8.90
N ALA A 50 -6.53 -16.36 10.05
CA ALA A 50 -6.71 -17.57 10.86
C ALA A 50 -7.94 -17.50 11.78
N ARG A 51 -8.55 -16.33 11.98
CA ARG A 51 -9.72 -16.19 12.87
C ARG A 51 -10.93 -16.91 12.31
N LYS A 52 -11.74 -17.48 13.21
CA LYS A 52 -13.01 -18.14 12.87
C LYS A 52 -14.14 -17.16 12.57
N THR A 53 -14.01 -15.93 13.05
CA THR A 53 -14.95 -14.84 12.82
C THR A 53 -14.23 -13.67 12.13
N PRO A 54 -14.86 -13.03 11.14
CA PRO A 54 -16.15 -13.39 10.53
C PRO A 54 -16.06 -14.68 9.72
N GLN A 55 -17.19 -15.40 9.60
CA GLN A 55 -17.30 -16.61 8.78
C GLN A 55 -17.39 -16.25 7.29
N ASP A 56 -17.92 -15.06 7.00
CA ASP A 56 -17.93 -14.49 5.66
C ASP A 56 -16.49 -14.21 5.20
N ALA A 57 -16.12 -14.77 4.06
CA ALA A 57 -14.77 -14.69 3.53
C ALA A 57 -14.38 -13.25 3.18
N MET A 58 -15.32 -12.45 2.67
CA MET A 58 -15.04 -11.07 2.26
C MET A 58 -14.77 -10.18 3.48
N ALA A 59 -15.65 -10.22 4.48
CA ALA A 59 -15.46 -9.48 5.73
C ALA A 59 -14.18 -9.89 6.45
N LYS A 60 -13.75 -11.14 6.29
CA LYS A 60 -12.52 -11.66 6.88
C LYS A 60 -11.29 -11.11 6.18
N GLU A 61 -11.30 -11.10 4.85
CA GLU A 61 -10.26 -10.45 4.04
C GLU A 61 -10.17 -8.96 4.35
N ASP A 62 -11.30 -8.25 4.44
CA ASP A 62 -11.34 -6.82 4.78
C ASP A 62 -10.68 -6.53 6.14
N GLN A 63 -11.00 -7.34 7.16
CA GLN A 63 -10.37 -7.21 8.49
C GLN A 63 -8.88 -7.52 8.47
N ALA A 64 -8.46 -8.52 7.69
CA ALA A 64 -7.05 -8.83 7.52
C ALA A 64 -6.30 -7.71 6.79
N MET A 65 -6.93 -7.09 5.80
CA MET A 65 -6.39 -5.95 5.06
C MET A 65 -6.30 -4.69 5.93
N ASP A 66 -7.29 -4.39 6.76
CA ASP A 66 -7.22 -3.29 7.73
C ASP A 66 -6.05 -3.50 8.72
N ALA A 67 -5.90 -4.71 9.25
CA ALA A 67 -4.78 -5.03 10.14
C ALA A 67 -3.41 -4.90 9.46
N TYR A 68 -3.29 -5.40 8.22
CA TYR A 68 -2.07 -5.23 7.42
C TYR A 68 -1.75 -3.76 7.18
N THR A 69 -2.76 -2.97 6.77
CA THR A 69 -2.63 -1.56 6.43
C THR A 69 -2.17 -0.74 7.63
N ARG A 70 -2.75 -0.98 8.80
CA ARG A 70 -2.33 -0.32 10.06
C ARG A 70 -0.90 -0.69 10.44
N CYS A 71 -0.52 -1.95 10.29
CA CYS A 71 0.86 -2.37 10.51
C CYS A 71 1.81 -1.68 9.54
N PHE A 72 1.48 -1.67 8.25
CA PHE A 72 2.31 -1.07 7.21
C PHE A 72 2.51 0.43 7.46
N ALA A 73 1.45 1.17 7.80
CA ALA A 73 1.54 2.59 8.12
C ALA A 73 2.52 2.87 9.29
N LYS A 74 2.61 1.95 10.24
CA LYS A 74 3.53 2.04 11.38
C LYS A 74 4.97 1.61 11.03
N GLU A 75 5.12 0.50 10.32
CA GLU A 75 6.41 -0.17 10.13
C GLU A 75 7.13 0.25 8.83
N ALA A 76 6.40 0.76 7.82
CA ALA A 76 6.99 1.18 6.55
C ALA A 76 8.02 2.32 6.73
N PRO A 77 7.80 3.36 7.56
CA PRO A 77 8.78 4.44 7.74
C PRO A 77 10.16 4.00 8.24
N SER A 78 10.25 2.85 8.93
CA SER A 78 11.53 2.29 9.40
C SER A 78 12.23 1.40 8.37
N GLN A 79 11.59 1.11 7.23
CA GLN A 79 12.19 0.30 6.18
C GLN A 79 13.20 1.10 5.37
N SER A 80 14.31 0.46 4.99
CA SER A 80 15.40 1.08 4.23
C SER A 80 14.98 1.62 2.86
N TRP A 81 13.92 1.07 2.26
CA TRP A 81 13.39 1.49 0.96
C TRP A 81 12.39 2.66 1.03
N PHE A 82 11.85 3.00 2.21
CA PHE A 82 10.71 3.91 2.33
C PHE A 82 11.02 5.35 1.91
N ALA A 83 12.14 5.89 2.35
CA ALA A 83 12.55 7.25 1.96
C ALA A 83 12.73 7.38 0.44
N GLY A 84 13.24 6.33 -0.23
CA GLY A 84 13.34 6.28 -1.68
C GLY A 84 11.98 6.23 -2.37
N ALA A 85 11.02 5.48 -1.80
CA ALA A 85 9.64 5.42 -2.28
C ALA A 85 8.96 6.79 -2.23
N VAL A 86 9.06 7.47 -1.09
CA VAL A 86 8.50 8.82 -0.88
C VAL A 86 9.11 9.82 -1.85
N LYS A 87 10.43 9.82 -2.02
CA LYS A 87 11.10 10.72 -2.96
C LYS A 87 10.64 10.48 -4.41
N LYS A 88 10.48 9.22 -4.83
CA LYS A 88 9.96 8.91 -6.17
C LYS A 88 8.54 9.45 -6.34
N ALA A 89 7.66 9.25 -5.35
CA ALA A 89 6.29 9.78 -5.39
C ALA A 89 6.27 11.31 -5.49
N GLN A 90 7.10 12.00 -4.69
CA GLN A 90 7.25 13.46 -4.74
C GLN A 90 7.72 13.94 -6.12
N ASN A 91 8.73 13.29 -6.71
CA ASN A 91 9.21 13.64 -8.05
C ASN A 91 8.12 13.49 -9.13
N GLN A 92 7.18 12.55 -8.97
CA GLN A 92 6.06 12.43 -9.90
C GLN A 92 5.08 13.60 -9.79
N LEU A 93 4.87 14.13 -8.58
CA LEU A 93 4.05 15.32 -8.36
C LEU A 93 4.68 16.57 -8.96
N GLU A 94 6.01 16.70 -8.92
CA GLU A 94 6.72 17.83 -9.53
C GLU A 94 6.57 17.89 -11.05
N LEU A 95 6.32 16.75 -11.70
CA LEU A 95 6.05 16.67 -13.15
C LEU A 95 4.62 17.05 -13.51
N LEU A 96 3.72 17.07 -12.53
CA LEU A 96 2.34 17.51 -12.77
C LEU A 96 2.34 19.04 -12.94
N PRO A 97 1.59 19.58 -13.90
CA PRO A 97 1.40 21.03 -14.04
C PRO A 97 0.48 21.53 -12.91
N LEU A 98 0.96 21.51 -11.67
CA LEU A 98 0.23 21.91 -10.45
C LEU A 98 0.24 23.44 -10.26
N ARG A 99 0.24 24.22 -11.35
CA ARG A 99 0.20 25.69 -11.29
C ARG A 99 -1.19 26.21 -11.61
#